data_AF-A0A4Q3A6N7-F1
#
_entry.id   AF-A0A4Q3A6N7-F1
#
_cell.length_a   1.000
_cell.length_b   1.000
_cell.length_c   1.000
_cell.angle_alpha   90.00
_cell.angle_beta   90.00
_cell.angle_gamma   90.00
#
_symmetry.space_group_name_H-M   'P 1'
#
loop_
_entity.id
_entity.type
_entity.pdbx_description
1 polymer ?
#
loop_
_entity_poly.entity_id
_entity_poly.type
_entity_poly.pdbx_seq_one_letter_code
_entity_poly.pdbx_strand_id
1 'polypeptide(L)'
;MAWIIGRVEALAADEPFLGWQRNSIWLRFGHKKYQKGSSLMEVARHFGLTPQQSFAIGDSHNDFEMLSPDAAAMFACPSNAVPEIRKHVTSQGGHVCLLDHSEGCVEALEHFFGTAS
;
A
#
# COMPACT_ATOMS: atom_id res chain seq x y z
N MET A 1 -11.87 -13.96 -11.23
CA MET A 1 -10.59 -14.18 -10.50
C MET A 1 -10.73 -14.99 -9.22
N ALA A 2 -11.91 -15.10 -8.59
CA ALA A 2 -12.04 -15.81 -7.30
C ALA A 2 -11.46 -17.24 -7.31
N TRP A 3 -11.67 -18.01 -8.39
CA TRP A 3 -11.15 -19.38 -8.48
C TRP A 3 -9.61 -19.46 -8.41
N ILE A 4 -8.90 -18.55 -9.11
CA ILE A 4 -7.44 -18.58 -9.14
C ILE A 4 -6.86 -17.98 -7.87
N ILE A 5 -7.50 -16.97 -7.28
CA ILE A 5 -7.10 -16.40 -5.99
C ILE A 5 -7.16 -17.47 -4.91
N GLY A 6 -8.29 -18.17 -4.75
CA GLY A 6 -8.41 -19.23 -3.74
C GLY A 6 -7.44 -20.39 -3.99
N ARG A 7 -7.13 -20.71 -5.25
CA ARG A 7 -6.11 -21.71 -5.60
C ARG A 7 -4.71 -21.26 -5.21
N VAL A 8 -4.35 -20.01 -5.49
CA VAL A 8 -3.05 -19.43 -5.16
C VAL A 8 -2.88 -19.30 -3.65
N GLU A 9 -3.91 -18.86 -2.92
CA GLU A 9 -3.92 -18.80 -1.46
C GLU A 9 -3.62 -20.16 -0.84
N ALA A 10 -4.32 -21.21 -1.30
CA ALA A 10 -4.09 -22.57 -0.82
C ALA A 10 -2.67 -23.08 -1.10
N LEU A 11 -2.12 -22.81 -2.29
CA LEU A 11 -0.77 -23.24 -2.66
C LEU A 11 0.32 -22.45 -1.93
N ALA A 12 0.12 -21.15 -1.74
CA ALA A 12 1.10 -20.28 -1.09
C ALA A 12 1.16 -20.48 0.42
N ALA A 13 0.09 -21.00 1.05
CA ALA A 13 0.05 -21.26 2.48
C ALA A 13 1.14 -22.22 2.96
N ASP A 14 1.48 -23.22 2.14
CA ASP A 14 2.50 -24.24 2.46
C ASP A 14 3.92 -23.84 2.02
N GLU A 15 4.07 -22.71 1.32
CA GLU A 15 5.35 -22.28 0.76
C GLU A 15 5.93 -21.10 1.56
N PRO A 16 6.86 -21.36 2.50
CA PRO A 16 7.22 -20.41 3.56
C PRO A 16 7.87 -19.12 3.05
N PHE A 17 8.38 -19.10 1.82
CA PHE A 17 9.02 -17.93 1.21
C PHE A 17 8.22 -17.33 0.06
N LEU A 18 7.14 -17.97 -0.38
CA LEU A 18 6.34 -17.46 -1.48
C LEU A 18 5.43 -16.34 -0.98
N GLY A 19 5.59 -15.16 -1.57
CA GLY A 19 4.62 -14.08 -1.52
C GLY A 19 3.95 -13.92 -2.86
N TRP A 20 2.74 -13.39 -2.85
CA TRP A 20 2.06 -13.02 -4.08
C TRP A 20 1.25 -11.75 -3.87
N GLN A 21 1.09 -10.98 -4.94
CA GLN A 21 0.32 -9.75 -4.94
C GLN A 21 -0.56 -9.69 -6.19
N ARG A 22 -1.75 -9.10 -6.04
CA ARG A 22 -2.65 -8.86 -7.15
C ARG A 22 -2.50 -7.43 -7.66
N ASN A 23 -2.54 -7.27 -8.98
CA ASN A 23 -2.73 -5.97 -9.59
C ASN A 23 -3.68 -6.10 -10.78
N SER A 24 -4.95 -5.74 -10.58
CA SER A 24 -6.03 -5.94 -11.55
C SER A 24 -6.17 -7.42 -11.97
N ILE A 25 -5.84 -7.77 -13.21
CA ILE A 25 -5.86 -9.14 -13.77
C ILE A 25 -4.54 -9.89 -13.57
N TRP A 26 -3.49 -9.22 -13.08
CA TRP A 26 -2.16 -9.79 -12.91
C TRP A 26 -1.95 -10.34 -11.52
N LEU A 27 -1.20 -11.44 -11.45
CA LEU A 27 -0.65 -12.00 -10.22
C LEU A 27 0.87 -11.93 -10.31
N ARG A 28 1.48 -11.27 -9.34
CA ARG A 28 2.93 -11.25 -9.18
C ARG A 28 3.29 -12.25 -8.10
N PHE A 29 4.20 -13.16 -8.42
CA PHE A 29 4.80 -14.09 -7.47
C PHE A 29 6.23 -13.65 -7.17
N GLY A 30 6.67 -13.82 -5.93
CA GLY A 30 8.02 -13.47 -5.53
C GLY A 30 8.33 -13.94 -4.11
N HIS A 31 9.46 -13.50 -3.58
CA HIS A 31 9.78 -13.77 -2.19
C HIS A 31 8.89 -12.91 -1.27
N LYS A 32 8.30 -13.47 -0.21
CA LYS A 32 7.36 -12.78 0.70
C LYS A 32 7.92 -11.51 1.36
N LYS A 33 9.25 -11.41 1.43
CA LYS A 33 9.95 -10.24 1.96
C LYS A 33 10.18 -9.13 0.92
N TYR A 34 9.84 -9.34 -0.35
CA TYR A 34 10.12 -8.41 -1.46
C TYR A 34 8.83 -7.92 -2.13
N GLN A 35 8.31 -6.84 -1.57
CA GLN A 35 7.09 -6.12 -1.95
C GLN A 35 7.32 -4.59 -1.89
N LYS A 36 6.36 -3.78 -2.34
CA LYS A 36 6.51 -2.31 -2.42
C LYS A 36 6.90 -1.63 -1.11
N GLY A 37 6.24 -1.96 0.00
CA GLY A 37 6.60 -1.51 1.35
C GLY A 37 8.02 -1.90 1.76
N SER A 38 8.49 -3.11 1.43
CA SER A 38 9.89 -3.50 1.71
C SER A 38 10.89 -2.68 0.90
N SER A 39 10.56 -2.35 -0.35
CA SER A 39 11.37 -1.44 -1.16
C SER A 39 11.36 -0.02 -0.59
N LEU A 40 10.20 0.49 -0.17
CA LEU A 40 10.08 1.80 0.47
C LEU A 40 10.94 1.88 1.73
N MET A 41 10.80 0.91 2.64
CA MET A 41 11.57 0.85 3.89
C MET A 41 13.07 0.75 3.64
N GLU A 42 13.50 -0.03 2.63
CA GLU A 42 14.92 -0.17 2.32
C GLU A 42 15.50 1.14 1.75
N VAL A 43 14.78 1.82 0.86
CA VAL A 43 15.18 3.14 0.35
C VAL A 43 15.25 4.16 1.49
N ALA A 44 14.23 4.22 2.35
CA ALA A 44 14.22 5.11 3.52
C ALA A 44 15.43 4.86 4.43
N ARG A 45 15.73 3.59 4.73
CA ARG A 45 16.89 3.17 5.53
C ARG A 45 18.21 3.64 4.90
N HIS A 46 18.37 3.52 3.58
CA HIS A 46 19.57 3.97 2.87
C HIS A 46 19.82 5.48 3.03
N PHE A 47 18.76 6.28 3.14
CA PHE A 47 18.85 7.73 3.35
C PHE A 47 18.74 8.15 4.82
N GLY A 48 18.70 7.21 5.77
CA GLY A 48 18.57 7.51 7.19
C GLY A 48 17.21 8.12 7.57
N LEU A 49 16.17 7.86 6.78
CA LEU A 49 14.81 8.32 7.01
C LEU A 49 14.03 7.31 7.86
N THR A 50 13.11 7.84 8.66
CA THR A 50 12.18 7.06 9.48
C THR A 50 10.79 7.00 8.82
N PRO A 51 9.88 6.11 9.27
CA PRO A 51 8.49 6.14 8.83
C PRO A 51 7.84 7.51 9.05
N GLN A 52 8.21 8.25 10.11
CA GLN A 52 7.73 9.60 10.39
C GLN A 52 8.09 10.62 9.29
N GLN A 53 9.11 10.33 8.49
CA GLN A 53 9.57 11.16 7.39
C GLN A 53 9.16 10.60 6.03
N SER A 54 8.28 9.59 6.00
CA SER A 54 7.87 8.88 4.80
C SER A 54 6.39 9.10 4.53
N PHE A 55 6.07 9.33 3.25
CA PHE A 55 4.71 9.40 2.75
C PHE A 55 4.47 8.31 1.69
N ALA A 56 3.34 7.63 1.76
CA ALA A 56 2.94 6.60 0.80
C ALA A 56 1.49 6.79 0.32
N ILE A 57 1.24 6.53 -0.95
CA ILE A 57 -0.11 6.53 -1.52
C ILE A 57 -0.26 5.39 -2.53
N GLY A 58 -1.42 4.73 -2.52
CA GLY A 58 -1.71 3.59 -3.38
C GLY A 58 -3.20 3.27 -3.43
N ASP A 59 -3.60 2.43 -4.39
CA ASP A 59 -5.00 2.22 -4.75
C ASP A 59 -5.37 0.73 -4.93
N SER A 60 -4.39 -0.17 -4.97
CA SER A 60 -4.58 -1.58 -5.35
C SER A 60 -3.87 -2.54 -4.39
N HIS A 61 -4.11 -3.84 -4.57
CA HIS A 61 -3.71 -4.87 -3.59
C HIS A 61 -2.19 -5.00 -3.43
N ASN A 62 -1.40 -4.54 -4.40
CA ASN A 62 0.06 -4.55 -4.28
C ASN A 62 0.62 -3.39 -3.44
N ASP A 63 -0.27 -2.54 -2.89
CA ASP A 63 0.08 -1.38 -2.08
C ASP A 63 -0.11 -1.63 -0.57
N PHE A 64 -0.77 -2.72 -0.17
CA PHE A 64 -1.09 -3.02 1.25
C PHE A 64 0.10 -2.80 2.18
N GLU A 65 1.26 -3.36 1.82
CA GLU A 65 2.41 -3.38 2.71
C GLU A 65 3.09 -2.01 2.86
N MET A 66 2.93 -1.10 1.89
CA MET A 66 3.45 0.28 2.04
C MET A 66 2.44 1.22 2.72
N LEU A 67 1.16 0.88 2.71
CA LEU A 67 0.09 1.68 3.33
C LEU A 67 -0.10 1.31 4.80
N SER A 68 1.00 1.30 5.55
CA SER A 68 1.03 0.92 6.96
C SER A 68 1.94 1.83 7.78
N PRO A 69 1.70 1.99 9.09
CA PRO A 69 2.53 2.83 9.97
C PRO A 69 4.00 2.40 10.02
N ASP A 70 4.29 1.12 9.80
CA ASP A 70 5.65 0.58 9.77
C ASP A 70 6.44 1.07 8.55
N ALA A 71 5.76 1.31 7.42
CA ALA A 71 6.39 1.75 6.18
C ALA A 71 6.37 3.28 6.01
N ALA A 72 5.28 3.93 6.42
CA ALA A 72 5.10 5.37 6.35
C ALA A 72 4.14 5.84 7.46
N ALA A 73 4.46 6.93 8.14
CA ALA A 73 3.56 7.53 9.12
C ALA A 73 2.44 8.35 8.46
N MET A 74 2.70 8.83 7.25
CA MET A 74 1.72 9.55 6.43
C MET A 74 1.36 8.65 5.26
N PHE A 75 0.15 8.11 5.23
CA PHE A 75 -0.26 7.28 4.11
C PHE A 75 -1.72 7.46 3.76
N ALA A 76 -2.03 7.32 2.49
CA ALA A 76 -3.36 7.56 1.96
C ALA A 76 -3.74 6.63 0.80
N CYS A 77 -5.00 6.68 0.39
CA CYS A 77 -5.46 6.16 -0.90
C CYS A 77 -6.48 7.09 -1.55
N PRO A 78 -6.49 7.22 -2.89
CA PRO A 78 -7.52 7.97 -3.60
C PRO A 78 -8.89 7.30 -3.49
N SER A 79 -9.98 8.03 -3.73
CA SER A 79 -11.35 7.52 -3.52
C SER A 79 -11.70 6.34 -4.42
N ASN A 80 -11.10 6.24 -5.61
CA ASN A 80 -11.25 5.12 -6.55
C ASN A 80 -10.44 3.85 -6.18
N ALA A 81 -9.70 3.85 -5.06
CA ALA A 81 -8.99 2.67 -4.59
C ALA A 81 -9.92 1.46 -4.40
N VAL A 82 -9.39 0.25 -4.50
CA VAL A 82 -10.19 -0.96 -4.26
C VAL A 82 -10.77 -0.95 -2.83
N PRO A 83 -11.98 -1.50 -2.59
CA PRO A 83 -12.63 -1.43 -1.29
C PRO A 83 -11.77 -1.94 -0.12
N GLU A 84 -10.98 -2.98 -0.36
CA GLU A 84 -10.07 -3.58 0.61
C GLU A 84 -8.94 -2.63 1.02
N ILE A 85 -8.42 -1.82 0.09
CA ILE A 85 -7.40 -0.81 0.37
C ILE A 85 -7.99 0.34 1.17
N ARG A 86 -9.16 0.87 0.78
CA ARG A 86 -9.82 1.91 1.58
C ARG A 86 -10.06 1.45 3.02
N LYS A 87 -10.58 0.23 3.20
CA LYS A 87 -10.78 -0.37 4.52
C LYS A 87 -9.46 -0.51 5.29
N HIS A 88 -8.41 -0.99 4.63
CA HIS A 88 -7.09 -1.12 5.24
C HIS A 88 -6.53 0.21 5.71
N VAL A 89 -6.49 1.21 4.81
CA VAL A 89 -6.01 2.57 5.10
C VAL A 89 -6.76 3.17 6.29
N THR A 90 -8.10 3.14 6.27
CA THR A 90 -8.91 3.60 7.41
C THR A 90 -8.59 2.83 8.70
N SER A 91 -8.48 1.51 8.65
CA SER A 91 -8.23 0.68 9.85
C SER A 91 -6.85 0.89 10.48
N GLN A 92 -5.88 1.32 9.68
CA GLN A 92 -4.51 1.57 10.10
C GLN A 92 -4.26 3.05 10.48
N GLY A 93 -5.28 3.91 10.35
CA GLY A 93 -5.17 5.34 10.70
C GLY A 93 -4.64 6.24 9.58
N GLY A 94 -4.64 5.78 8.32
CA GLY A 94 -4.32 6.60 7.15
C GLY A 94 -5.51 7.41 6.62
N HIS A 95 -5.26 8.23 5.60
CA HIS A 95 -6.27 9.11 4.99
C HIS A 95 -6.91 8.48 3.74
N VAL A 96 -8.24 8.42 3.69
CA VAL A 96 -8.95 8.04 2.46
C VAL A 96 -9.45 9.32 1.80
N CYS A 97 -8.91 9.62 0.62
CA CYS A 97 -9.24 10.86 -0.07
C CYS A 97 -10.69 10.87 -0.56
N LEU A 98 -11.25 12.07 -0.74
CA LEU A 98 -12.54 12.27 -1.39
C LEU A 98 -12.40 12.23 -2.91
N LEU A 99 -11.31 12.78 -3.44
CA LEU A 99 -11.01 12.84 -4.86
C LEU A 99 -10.34 11.55 -5.35
N ASP A 100 -10.53 11.24 -6.63
CA ASP A 100 -9.95 10.05 -7.25
C ASP A 100 -8.62 10.35 -7.97
N HIS A 101 -7.94 9.28 -8.39
CA HIS A 101 -6.78 9.33 -9.26
C HIS A 101 -5.74 10.37 -8.78
N SER A 102 -5.27 11.21 -9.70
CA SER A 102 -4.26 12.24 -9.42
C SER A 102 -4.78 13.35 -8.51
N GLU A 103 -6.08 13.66 -8.55
CA GLU A 103 -6.67 14.69 -7.67
C GLU A 103 -6.64 14.22 -6.21
N GLY A 104 -6.91 12.94 -5.96
CA GLY A 104 -6.73 12.31 -4.65
C GLY A 104 -5.29 12.34 -4.17
N CYS A 105 -4.30 12.25 -5.08
CA CYS A 105 -2.89 12.43 -4.71
C CYS A 105 -2.58 13.85 -4.24
N VAL A 106 -3.12 14.86 -4.92
CA VAL A 106 -2.96 16.27 -4.52
C VAL A 106 -3.64 16.50 -3.17
N GLU A 107 -4.87 16.02 -2.97
CA GLU A 107 -5.59 16.11 -1.71
C GLU A 107 -4.78 15.49 -0.55
N ALA A 108 -4.20 14.31 -0.75
CA ALA A 108 -3.37 13.67 0.27
C ALA A 108 -2.10 14.49 0.61
N LEU A 109 -1.46 15.08 -0.40
CA LEU A 109 -0.31 15.97 -0.18
C LEU A 109 -0.71 17.22 0.60
N GLU A 110 -1.84 17.84 0.26
CA GLU A 110 -2.39 18.98 1.00
C GLU A 110 -2.77 18.61 2.43
N HIS A 111 -3.35 17.42 2.65
CA HIS A 111 -3.71 16.93 3.98
C HIS A 111 -2.50 16.80 4.93
N PHE A 112 -1.38 16.24 4.45
CA PHE A 112 -0.21 15.97 5.29
C PHE A 112 0.83 17.10 5.30
N PHE A 113 0.95 17.85 4.20
CA PHE A 113 2.00 18.85 4.02
C PHE A 113 1.47 20.27 3.77
N GLY A 114 0.16 20.44 3.61
CA GLY A 114 -0.45 21.75 3.49
C GLY A 114 -0.23 22.57 4.76
N THR A 115 0.04 23.86 4.59
CA THR A 115 0.04 24.80 5.71
C THR A 115 -1.40 25.09 6.11
N ALA A 116 -1.75 24.85 7.38
CA ALA A 116 -2.94 25.51 7.94
C ALA A 116 -2.78 27.02 7.72
N SER A 117 -3.69 27.61 6.96
CA SER A 117 -3.74 29.06 6.77
C SER A 117 -4.23 29.74 8.05
#